data_AF-A0A1B7ME79-F1
#
_entry.id   AF-A0A1B7ME79-F1
#
_cell.length_a   1.000
_cell.length_b   1.000
_cell.length_c   1.000
_cell.angle_alpha   90.00
_cell.angle_beta   90.00
_cell.angle_gamma   90.00
#
_symmetry.space_group_name_H-M   'P 1'
#
loop_
_entity.id
_entity.type
_entity.pdbx_description
1 polymer ?
#
loop_
_entity_poly.entity_id
_entity_poly.type
_entity_poly.pdbx_seq_one_letter_code
_entity_poly.pdbx_strand_id
1 'polypeptide(L)' 'SISQVRFSPTHPDHLLVSSWDTTVRFYDVAANEQKAKFDYCAAILSCLFGDSTHAYSGCLDTGVR' A
#
# COMPACT_ATOMS: atom_id res chain seq x y z
N SER A 1 8.20 7.50 7.54
CA SER A 1 7.01 8.36 7.70
C SER A 1 5.93 7.81 6.81
N ILE A 2 4.73 7.56 7.33
CA ILE A 2 3.63 6.97 6.55
C ILE A 2 2.92 8.10 5.78
N SER A 3 2.69 7.90 4.48
CA SER A 3 2.00 8.85 3.62
C SER A 3 0.49 8.63 3.63
N GLN A 4 0.07 7.38 3.50
CA GLN A 4 -1.34 7.00 3.48
C GLN A 4 -1.56 5.58 3.97
N VAL A 5 -2.73 5.34 4.54
CA VAL A 5 -3.21 4.03 4.97
C VAL A 5 -4.61 3.83 4.40
N ARG A 6 -4.88 2.66 3.83
CA ARG A 6 -6.20 2.29 3.29
C ARG A 6 -6.55 0.88 3.71
N PHE A 7 -7.76 0.70 4.22
CA PHE A 7 -8.37 -0.62 4.37
C PHE A 7 -8.96 -1.08 3.04
N SER A 8 -8.93 -2.39 2.79
CA SER A 8 -9.60 -2.94 1.62
C SER A 8 -11.12 -2.85 1.78
N PRO A 9 -11.84 -2.39 0.74
CA PRO A 9 -13.31 -2.34 0.78
C PRO A 9 -13.94 -3.74 0.68
N THR A 10 -13.20 -4.74 0.20
CA THR A 10 -13.69 -6.12 0.05
C THR A 10 -13.34 -7.02 1.23
N HIS A 11 -12.19 -6.77 1.87
CA HIS A 11 -11.68 -7.55 2.98
C HIS A 11 -11.26 -6.63 4.13
N PRO A 12 -12.04 -6.51 5.22
CA PRO A 12 -11.78 -5.53 6.28
C PRO A 12 -10.45 -5.78 7.02
N ASP A 13 -9.91 -7.00 6.97
CA ASP A 13 -8.66 -7.36 7.62
C ASP A 13 -7.42 -7.00 6.79
N HIS A 14 -7.60 -6.62 5.53
CA HIS A 14 -6.52 -6.27 4.63
C HIS A 14 -6.22 -4.76 4.68
N LEU A 15 -4.97 -4.42 4.95
CA LEU A 15 -4.50 -3.05 5.11
C LEU A 15 -3.33 -2.76 4.16
N LEU A 16 -3.45 -1.69 3.38
CA LEU A 16 -2.40 -1.18 2.52
C LEU A 16 -1.82 0.09 3.11
N VAL A 17 -0.50 0.18 3.14
CA VAL A 17 0.24 1.31 3.72
C VAL A 17 1.28 1.79 2.73
N SER A 18 1.28 3.09 2.45
CA SER A 18 2.33 3.75 1.68
C SER A 18 3.21 4.62 2.56
N SER A 19 4.49 4.68 2.24
CA SER A 19 5.47 5.37 3.07
C SER A 19 6.53 6.10 2.25
N TRP A 20 7.08 7.14 2.87
CA TRP A 20 8.18 7.94 2.34
C TRP A 20 9.52 7.20 2.31
N ASP A 21 9.59 6.01 2.92
CA ASP A 21 10.73 5.09 2.83
C ASP A 21 10.80 4.33 1.49
N THR A 22 10.04 4.80 0.49
CA THR A 22 9.89 4.21 -0.85
C THR A 22 9.28 2.82 -0.87
N THR A 23 8.52 2.47 0.18
CA THR A 23 7.86 1.16 0.29
C THR A 23 6.34 1.27 0.33
N VAL A 24 5.69 0.30 -0.31
CA VAL A 24 4.28 -0.04 -0.07
C VAL A 24 4.24 -1.36 0.66
N ARG A 25 3.48 -1.41 1.74
CA ARG A 25 3.38 -2.59 2.60
C ARG A 25 1.93 -3.02 2.68
N PHE A 26 1.74 -4.32 2.59
CA PHE A 26 0.45 -4.96 2.69
C PHE A 26 0.42 -5.81 3.95
N TYR A 27 -0.55 -5.53 4.81
CA TYR A 27 -0.70 -6.13 6.12
C TYR A 27 -2.03 -6.88 6.22
N ASP A 28 -1.99 -7.95 6.98
CA ASP A 28 -3.14 -8.65 7.52
C ASP A 28 -3.28 -8.26 8.97
N VAL A 29 -4.34 -7.52 9.30
CA VAL A 29 -4.56 -7.01 10.65
C VAL A 29 -5.07 -8.11 11.57
N ALA A 30 -5.79 -9.10 11.04
CA ALA A 30 -6.30 -10.23 11.83
C ALA A 30 -5.15 -11.17 12.25
N ALA A 31 -4.23 -11.46 11.34
CA ALA A 31 -3.02 -12.22 11.65
C ALA A 31 -1.89 -11.37 12.26
N ASN A 32 -2.01 -10.04 12.23
CA ASN A 32 -0.99 -9.07 12.58
C ASN A 32 0.35 -9.32 11.86
N GLU A 33 0.27 -9.63 10.56
CA GLU A 33 1.41 -10.02 9.75
C GLU A 33 1.56 -9.12 8.51
N GLN A 34 2.82 -8.83 8.13
CA GLN A 34 3.11 -8.18 6.87
C GLN A 34 3.14 -9.21 5.73
N LYS A 35 2.07 -9.30 4.96
CA LYS A 35 1.94 -10.25 3.84
C LYS A 35 2.85 -9.92 2.67
N ALA A 36 3.04 -8.64 2.36
CA ALA A 36 3.91 -8.23 1.26
C ALA A 36 4.56 -6.87 1.49
N LYS A 37 5.71 -6.69 0.85
CA LYS A 37 6.44 -5.44 0.78
C LYS A 37 6.88 -5.22 -0.66
N PHE A 38 6.57 -4.05 -1.17
CA PHE A 38 6.93 -3.60 -2.51
C PHE A 38 7.86 -2.41 -2.38
N ASP A 39 9.03 -2.51 -3.00
CA ASP A 39 10.06 -1.49 -2.99
C ASP A 39 10.03 -0.70 -4.31
N TYR A 40 10.12 0.62 -4.20
CA TYR A 40 10.08 1.56 -5.32
C TYR A 40 11.30 2.47 -5.31
N CYS A 41 11.62 3.08 -6.45
CA CYS A 41 12.75 4.02 -6.57
C CYS A 41 12.47 5.41 -5.95
N ALA A 42 11.22 5.72 -5.60
CA ALA A 42 10.85 7.02 -5.08
C ALA A 42 9.74 6.92 -4.02
N ALA A 43 9.54 8.01 -3.28
CA ALA A 43 8.59 8.07 -2.18
C ALA A 43 7.15 7.87 -2.68
N ILE A 44 6.41 7.00 -2.00
CA ILE A 44 5.01 6.75 -2.34
C ILE A 44 4.15 7.79 -1.63
N LEU A 45 3.33 8.50 -2.38
CA LEU A 45 2.48 9.57 -1.89
C LEU A 45 1.07 9.09 -1.58
N SER A 46 0.59 8.11 -2.34
CA SER A 46 -0.78 7.62 -2.26
C SER A 46 -0.85 6.14 -2.63
N CYS A 47 -1.81 5.42 -2.05
CA CYS A 47 -2.13 4.04 -2.37
C CYS A 47 -3.64 3.80 -2.28
N LEU A 48 -4.19 2.98 -3.17
CA LEU A 48 -5.61 2.61 -3.19
C LEU A 48 -5.82 1.15 -3.58
N PHE A 49 -6.93 0.57 -3.16
CA PHE A 49 -7.40 -0.71 -3.65
C PHE A 49 -8.30 -0.50 -4.87
N GLY A 50 -7.95 -1.10 -6.00
CA GLY A 50 -8.79 -1.09 -7.20
C GLY A 50 -9.91 -2.13 -7.09
N ASP A 51 -9.53 -3.39 -6.89
CA ASP A 51 -10.45 -4.52 -6.73
C ASP A 51 -9.98 -5.45 -5.60
N SER A 52 -10.44 -6.71 -5.59
CA SER A 52 -10.05 -7.70 -4.58
C SER A 52 -8.61 -8.20 -4.72
N THR A 53 -7.97 -8.00 -5.87
CA THR A 53 -6.66 -8.55 -6.24
C THR A 53 -5.62 -7.51 -6.68
N HIS A 54 -6.05 -6.30 -6.96
CA HIS A 54 -5.25 -5.21 -7.51
C HIS A 54 -5.31 -3.98 -6.61
N ALA A 55 -4.14 -3.41 -6.39
CA ALA A 55 -3.94 -2.16 -5.69
C ALA A 55 -3.06 -1.25 -6.55
N TYR A 56 -3.29 0.04 -6.45
CA TYR A 56 -2.55 1.06 -7.18
C TYR A 56 -1.82 1.96 -6.20
N SER A 57 -0.65 2.41 -6.61
CA SER A 57 0.26 3.25 -5.84
C SER A 57 0.74 4.41 -6.71
N GLY A 58 0.67 5.62 -6.17
CA GLY A 58 1.15 6.84 -6.81
C GLY A 58 2.47 7.27 -6.17
N CYS A 59 3.50 7.42 -6.99
CA CYS A 59 4.85 7.74 -6.55
C CYS A 59 5.28 9.14 -7.02
N LEU A 60 6.27 9.72 -6.32
CA LEU A 60 6.84 11.02 -6.68
C LEU A 60 7.55 11.03 -8.05
N ASP A 61 7.90 9.85 -8.59
CA ASP A 61 8.50 9.68 -9.92
C ASP A 61 7.52 9.92 -11.09
N THR A 62 6.35 10.50 -10.83
CA THR A 62 5.22 10.68 -11.77
C THR A 62 4.63 9.36 -12.30
N GLY A 63 5.06 8.22 -11.76
CA GLY A 63 4.55 6.90 -12.09
C GLY A 63 3.39 6.48 -11.19
N VAL A 64 2.44 5.76 -11.79
CA VAL A 64 1.40 5.00 -11.09
C VAL A 64 1.61 3.52 -11.41
N ARG A 65 1.62 2.67 -10.38
CA ARG A 65 1.80 1.23 -10.51
C ARG A 65 0.77 0.50 -9.67
#